data_AF-A0A7K0NRU3-F1
#
_entry.id   AF-A0A7K0NRU3-F1
#
_cell.length_a   1.000
_cell.length_b   1.000
_cell.length_c   1.000
_cell.angle_alpha   90.00
_cell.angle_beta   90.00
_cell.angle_gamma   90.00
#
_symmetry.space_group_name_H-M   'P 1'
#
loop_
_entity.id
_entity.type
_entity.pdbx_description
1 polymer ?
#
loop_
_entity_poly.entity_id
_entity_poly.type
_entity_poly.pdbx_seq_one_letter_code
_entity_poly.pdbx_strand_id
1 'polypeptide(L)'
;MTRLEVTRLGFKASLSSEQRALLLTAMGGPDDRVRAGALGAIVRLSSNEAAQAVIEPAEVQEAWRSAQVDQSPNVRRRAAELAPKVSDLPIELVIELVADSDVTVAEAAAWALGEMTGEDYPKEDAGLADATLEKFALSHKDALVREACVAALGARGVGLATILAACSDKPAIRRRAVLALSPFEGPEVDAALENALTDRDWQVRQAAEDLLGIDAGQQDDADAGEDEAGQLGC
;
A
#
# COMPACT_ATOMS: atom_id res chain seq x y z
N MET A 1 22.75 -22.49 3.27
CA MET A 1 22.23 -21.95 2.00
C MET A 1 22.46 -20.45 1.99
N THR A 2 22.86 -19.89 0.86
CA THR A 2 23.15 -18.46 0.67
C THR A 2 21.92 -17.72 0.13
N ARG A 3 21.89 -16.39 0.29
CA ARG A 3 20.82 -15.53 -0.27
C ARG A 3 20.58 -15.77 -1.76
N LEU A 4 21.65 -15.89 -2.54
CA LEU A 4 21.58 -16.10 -3.99
C LEU A 4 20.96 -17.44 -4.36
N GLU A 5 21.19 -18.48 -3.56
CA GLU A 5 20.61 -19.80 -3.78
C GLU A 5 19.09 -19.77 -3.55
N VAL A 6 18.64 -19.16 -2.44
CA VAL A 6 17.20 -19.03 -2.13
C VAL A 6 16.48 -18.20 -3.19
N THR A 7 17.05 -17.07 -3.61
CA THR A 7 16.46 -16.24 -4.66
C THR A 7 16.36 -16.99 -5.98
N ARG A 8 17.39 -17.75 -6.38
CA ARG A 8 17.38 -18.54 -7.63
C ARG A 8 16.35 -19.66 -7.62
N LEU A 9 16.05 -20.26 -6.47
CA LEU A 9 15.00 -21.27 -6.35
C LEU A 9 13.62 -20.69 -6.67
N GLY A 10 13.36 -19.44 -6.26
CA GLY A 10 12.11 -18.75 -6.56
C GLY A 10 11.90 -18.38 -8.04
N PHE A 11 12.90 -18.54 -8.91
CA PHE A 11 12.80 -18.25 -10.35
C PHE A 11 12.60 -19.50 -11.24
N LYS A 12 12.70 -20.71 -10.69
CA LYS A 12 12.52 -21.95 -11.47
C LYS A 12 11.06 -22.41 -11.43
N ALA A 13 10.53 -22.79 -12.60
CA ALA A 13 9.12 -23.13 -12.80
C ALA A 13 8.66 -24.47 -12.17
N SER A 14 9.57 -25.28 -11.63
CA SER A 14 9.21 -26.49 -10.89
C SER A 14 10.08 -26.61 -9.64
N LEU A 15 9.44 -26.94 -8.53
CA LEU A 15 10.06 -27.14 -7.23
C LEU A 15 10.19 -28.65 -6.96
N SER A 16 11.39 -29.15 -6.63
CA SER A 16 11.54 -30.52 -6.13
C SER A 16 11.21 -30.62 -4.64
N SER A 17 10.88 -31.81 -4.15
CA SER A 17 10.68 -32.06 -2.72
C SER A 17 11.91 -31.68 -1.87
N GLU A 18 13.11 -31.85 -2.41
CA GLU A 18 14.37 -31.43 -1.79
C GLU A 18 14.46 -29.90 -1.67
N GLN A 19 14.12 -29.17 -2.74
CA GLN A 19 14.12 -27.71 -2.73
C GLN A 19 13.05 -27.16 -1.78
N ARG A 20 11.89 -27.80 -1.69
CA ARG A 20 10.88 -27.49 -0.67
C ARG A 20 11.44 -27.66 0.74
N ALA A 21 11.99 -28.82 1.07
CA ALA A 21 12.54 -29.10 2.40
C ALA A 21 13.64 -28.10 2.77
N LEU A 22 14.44 -27.72 1.78
CA LEU A 22 15.51 -26.75 1.90
C LEU A 22 14.98 -25.34 2.20
N LEU A 23 13.89 -24.90 1.54
CA LEU A 23 13.22 -23.63 1.83
C LEU A 23 12.61 -23.60 3.24
N LEU A 24 11.92 -24.67 3.65
CA LEU A 24 11.33 -24.77 4.98
C LEU A 24 12.42 -24.76 6.07
N THR A 25 13.54 -25.44 5.85
CA THR A 25 14.69 -25.40 6.76
C THR A 25 15.29 -23.99 6.85
N ALA A 26 15.34 -23.26 5.72
CA ALA A 26 15.87 -21.91 5.68
C ALA A 26 15.07 -20.89 6.51
N MET A 27 13.77 -21.15 6.74
CA MET A 27 12.94 -20.35 7.65
C MET A 27 13.43 -20.39 9.10
N GLY A 28 14.14 -21.45 9.52
CA GLY A 28 14.75 -21.54 10.84
C GLY A 28 16.22 -21.08 10.90
N GLY A 29 16.76 -20.52 9.81
CA GLY A 29 18.17 -20.16 9.71
C GLY A 29 18.56 -18.93 10.55
N PRO A 30 19.85 -18.78 10.91
CA PRO A 30 20.31 -17.66 11.74
C PRO A 30 20.27 -16.31 11.02
N ASP A 31 20.41 -16.30 9.69
CA ASP A 31 20.43 -15.10 8.85
C ASP A 31 19.01 -14.65 8.50
N ASP A 32 18.64 -13.44 8.90
CA ASP A 32 17.31 -12.85 8.69
C ASP A 32 16.99 -12.64 7.20
N ARG A 33 18.00 -12.35 6.38
CA ARG A 33 17.84 -12.20 4.92
C ARG A 33 17.53 -13.53 4.26
N VAL A 34 18.08 -14.63 4.80
CA VAL A 34 17.78 -15.98 4.33
C VAL A 34 16.35 -16.35 4.69
N ARG A 35 15.90 -16.07 5.92
CA ARG A 35 14.51 -16.31 6.34
C ARG A 35 13.51 -15.50 5.50
N ALA A 36 13.73 -14.19 5.35
CA ALA A 36 12.89 -13.32 4.52
C ALA A 36 12.86 -13.77 3.04
N GLY A 37 14.02 -14.16 2.50
CA GLY A 37 14.14 -14.70 1.15
C GLY A 37 13.38 -16.02 0.98
N ALA A 38 13.44 -16.91 1.98
CA ALA A 38 12.77 -18.20 1.95
C ALA A 38 11.26 -18.03 1.97
N LEU A 39 10.73 -17.15 2.83
CA LEU A 39 9.31 -16.80 2.84
C LEU A 39 8.85 -16.27 1.47
N GLY A 40 9.62 -15.34 0.89
CA GLY A 40 9.32 -14.79 -0.43
C GLY A 40 9.45 -15.78 -1.59
N ALA A 41 10.15 -16.91 -1.40
CA ALA A 41 10.16 -18.01 -2.36
C ALA A 41 8.95 -18.92 -2.16
N ILE A 42 8.64 -19.30 -0.91
CA ILE A 42 7.48 -20.13 -0.54
C ILE A 42 6.18 -19.52 -1.09
N VAL A 43 5.90 -18.25 -0.75
CA VAL A 43 4.65 -17.56 -1.17
C VAL A 43 4.56 -17.43 -2.70
N ARG A 44 5.66 -17.15 -3.38
CA ARG A 44 5.65 -17.00 -4.85
C ARG A 44 5.41 -18.32 -5.55
N LEU A 45 5.99 -19.40 -5.03
CA LEU A 45 5.85 -20.73 -5.60
C LEU A 45 4.45 -21.30 -5.34
N SER A 46 3.81 -20.98 -4.21
CA SER A 46 2.42 -21.41 -3.96
C SER A 46 1.40 -20.74 -4.90
N SER A 47 1.69 -19.55 -5.42
CA SER A 47 0.85 -18.87 -6.42
C SER A 47 1.00 -19.43 -7.84
N ASN A 48 1.91 -20.39 -8.08
CA ASN A 48 2.11 -20.99 -9.40
C ASN A 48 1.43 -22.36 -9.47
N GLU A 49 0.45 -22.51 -10.36
CA GLU A 49 -0.31 -23.75 -10.57
C GLU A 49 0.60 -24.98 -10.83
N ALA A 50 1.75 -24.80 -11.49
CA ALA A 50 2.71 -25.88 -11.73
C ALA A 50 3.51 -26.31 -10.47
N ALA A 51 3.53 -25.47 -9.43
CA ALA A 51 4.23 -25.71 -8.16
C ALA A 51 3.28 -25.97 -6.97
N GLN A 52 1.96 -25.76 -7.14
CA GLN A 52 0.94 -26.11 -6.15
C GLN A 52 0.94 -27.59 -5.76
N ALA A 53 1.47 -28.48 -6.61
CA ALA A 53 1.61 -29.91 -6.30
C ALA A 53 2.68 -30.22 -5.22
N VAL A 54 3.42 -29.22 -4.74
CA VAL A 54 4.61 -29.43 -3.90
C VAL A 54 4.52 -28.70 -2.56
N ILE A 55 4.09 -27.44 -2.51
CA ILE A 55 3.90 -26.69 -1.26
C ILE A 55 2.41 -26.57 -0.97
N GLU A 56 1.99 -27.17 0.15
CA GLU A 56 0.59 -27.12 0.57
C GLU A 56 0.23 -25.73 1.14
N PRO A 57 -1.02 -25.24 0.97
CA PRO A 57 -1.45 -23.95 1.51
C PRO A 57 -1.18 -23.79 3.02
N ALA A 58 -1.37 -24.86 3.80
CA ALA A 58 -1.09 -24.88 5.23
C ALA A 58 0.38 -24.58 5.57
N GLU A 59 1.33 -24.98 4.70
CA GLU A 59 2.76 -24.72 4.90
C GLU A 59 3.11 -23.27 4.60
N VAL A 60 2.43 -22.66 3.62
CA VAL A 60 2.58 -21.23 3.32
C VAL A 60 2.11 -20.41 4.51
N GLN A 61 0.94 -20.75 5.06
CA GLN A 61 0.37 -20.09 6.23
C GLN A 61 1.28 -20.26 7.45
N GLU A 62 1.81 -21.46 7.71
CA GLU A 62 2.71 -21.70 8.84
C GLU A 62 4.03 -20.93 8.69
N ALA A 63 4.62 -20.93 7.49
CA ALA A 63 5.82 -20.16 7.21
C ALA A 63 5.57 -18.65 7.40
N TRP A 64 4.41 -18.16 6.97
CA TRP A 64 4.02 -16.76 7.17
C TRP A 64 3.82 -16.43 8.66
N ARG A 65 3.10 -17.28 9.42
CA ARG A 65 2.91 -17.08 10.87
C ARG A 65 4.23 -17.06 11.63
N SER A 66 5.14 -17.97 11.31
CA SER A 66 6.50 -17.96 11.89
C SER A 66 7.26 -16.67 11.57
N ALA A 67 7.07 -16.09 10.38
CA ALA A 67 7.74 -14.86 9.97
C ALA A 67 7.12 -13.60 10.60
N GLN A 68 5.81 -13.61 10.86
CA GLN A 68 5.08 -12.50 11.46
C GLN A 68 5.55 -12.20 12.90
N VAL A 69 5.95 -13.21 13.66
CA VAL A 69 6.52 -13.06 15.01
C VAL A 69 8.06 -13.13 15.07
N ASP A 70 8.73 -13.02 13.93
CA ASP A 70 10.19 -13.13 13.87
C ASP A 70 10.89 -12.01 14.66
N GLN A 71 12.03 -12.33 15.26
CA GLN A 71 12.81 -11.35 16.04
C GLN A 71 13.39 -10.22 15.18
N SER A 72 13.65 -10.48 13.89
CA SER A 72 14.13 -9.47 12.95
C SER A 72 12.98 -8.69 12.32
N PRO A 73 12.98 -7.35 12.39
CA PRO A 73 11.98 -6.53 11.69
C PRO A 73 12.04 -6.72 10.16
N ASN A 74 13.17 -7.14 9.61
CA ASN A 74 13.29 -7.44 8.18
C ASN A 74 12.39 -8.61 7.77
N VAL A 75 12.29 -9.64 8.60
CA VAL A 75 11.46 -10.81 8.34
C VAL A 75 9.98 -10.48 8.57
N ARG A 76 9.66 -9.75 9.64
CA ARG A 76 8.28 -9.30 9.92
C ARG A 76 7.75 -8.36 8.83
N ARG A 77 8.56 -7.40 8.38
CA ARG A 77 8.23 -6.54 7.23
C ARG A 77 7.99 -7.38 5.99
N ARG A 78 8.83 -8.39 5.75
CA ARG A 78 8.64 -9.30 4.61
C ARG A 78 7.35 -10.11 4.71
N ALA A 79 6.92 -10.49 5.91
CA ALA A 79 5.63 -11.10 6.14
C ALA A 79 4.50 -10.13 5.77
N ALA A 80 4.53 -8.89 6.27
CA ALA A 80 3.55 -7.86 5.92
C ALA A 80 3.45 -7.64 4.40
N GLU A 81 4.58 -7.43 3.71
CA GLU A 81 4.64 -7.26 2.24
C GLU A 81 4.03 -8.42 1.44
N LEU A 82 4.03 -9.63 2.01
CA LEU A 82 3.54 -10.84 1.34
C LEU A 82 2.12 -11.22 1.75
N ALA A 83 1.55 -10.59 2.79
CA ALA A 83 0.24 -10.93 3.32
C ALA A 83 -0.87 -10.93 2.24
N PRO A 84 -0.95 -9.96 1.31
CA PRO A 84 -2.00 -9.97 0.27
C PRO A 84 -1.91 -11.15 -0.71
N LYS A 85 -0.80 -11.89 -0.70
CA LYS A 85 -0.53 -13.03 -1.59
C LYS A 85 -0.68 -14.38 -0.90
N VAL A 86 -1.06 -14.39 0.37
CA VAL A 86 -1.28 -15.62 1.15
C VAL A 86 -2.78 -15.81 1.31
N SER A 87 -3.32 -16.84 0.67
CA SER A 87 -4.74 -17.20 0.77
C SER A 87 -5.12 -17.66 2.18
N ASP A 88 -6.35 -17.36 2.58
CA ASP A 88 -6.95 -17.71 3.88
C ASP A 88 -6.10 -17.26 5.08
N LEU A 89 -5.42 -16.12 4.96
CA LEU A 89 -4.66 -15.52 6.05
C LEU A 89 -5.60 -14.71 6.96
N PRO A 90 -5.65 -14.98 8.28
CA PRO A 90 -6.45 -14.18 9.21
C PRO A 90 -5.98 -12.73 9.25
N ILE A 91 -6.90 -11.79 9.04
CA ILE A 91 -6.58 -10.36 8.95
C ILE A 91 -6.03 -9.80 10.26
N GLU A 92 -6.41 -10.38 11.39
CA GLU A 92 -5.96 -10.02 12.73
C GLU A 92 -4.43 -10.10 12.85
N LEU A 93 -3.81 -11.09 12.20
CA LEU A 93 -2.36 -11.26 12.24
C LEU A 93 -1.63 -10.15 11.46
N VAL A 94 -2.27 -9.58 10.44
CA VAL A 94 -1.74 -8.43 9.70
C VAL A 94 -1.97 -7.15 10.50
N ILE A 95 -3.11 -7.03 11.19
CA ILE A 95 -3.41 -5.92 12.11
C ILE A 95 -2.39 -5.85 13.26
N GLU A 96 -1.96 -6.99 13.80
CA GLU A 96 -0.89 -7.04 14.80
C GLU A 96 0.41 -6.38 14.29
N LEU A 97 0.74 -6.54 13.00
CA LEU A 97 1.92 -5.93 12.39
C LEU A 97 1.78 -4.42 12.18
N VAL A 98 0.56 -3.87 12.07
CA VAL A 98 0.34 -2.41 12.06
C VAL A 98 0.75 -1.78 13.40
N ALA A 99 0.65 -2.53 14.49
CA ALA A 99 1.07 -2.12 15.83
C ALA A 99 2.56 -2.38 16.13
N ASP A 100 3.35 -2.81 15.14
CA ASP A 100 4.76 -3.14 15.34
C ASP A 100 5.57 -1.93 15.82
N SER A 101 6.56 -2.21 16.68
CA SER A 101 7.51 -1.21 17.15
C SER A 101 8.41 -0.63 16.05
N ASP A 102 8.66 -1.40 15.00
CA ASP A 102 9.44 -1.00 13.83
C ASP A 102 8.52 -0.34 12.80
N VAL A 103 8.81 0.93 12.51
CA VAL A 103 8.01 1.77 11.61
C VAL A 103 7.89 1.16 10.22
N THR A 104 8.92 0.47 9.72
CA THR A 104 8.90 -0.11 8.38
C THR A 104 8.04 -1.38 8.30
N VAL A 105 7.84 -2.07 9.43
CA VAL A 105 6.90 -3.18 9.53
C VAL A 105 5.47 -2.65 9.56
N ALA A 106 5.20 -1.65 10.42
CA ALA A 106 3.90 -1.03 10.55
C ALA A 106 3.41 -0.39 9.25
N GLU A 107 4.30 0.31 8.54
CA GLU A 107 4.05 0.86 7.20
C GLU A 107 3.65 -0.22 6.20
N ALA A 108 4.46 -1.29 6.10
CA ALA A 108 4.20 -2.39 5.16
C ALA A 108 2.89 -3.12 5.47
N ALA A 109 2.53 -3.24 6.77
CA ALA A 109 1.29 -3.84 7.19
C ALA A 109 0.08 -2.97 6.86
N ALA A 110 0.18 -1.64 7.05
CA ALA A 110 -0.87 -0.72 6.64
C ALA A 110 -1.10 -0.78 5.11
N TRP A 111 -0.02 -0.80 4.32
CA TRP A 111 -0.11 -1.01 2.88
C TRP A 111 -0.80 -2.34 2.54
N ALA A 112 -0.40 -3.44 3.19
CA ALA A 112 -1.00 -4.76 2.95
C ALA A 112 -2.52 -4.77 3.21
N LEU A 113 -2.99 -4.16 4.30
CA LEU A 113 -4.42 -4.04 4.57
C LEU A 113 -5.17 -3.23 3.50
N GLY A 114 -4.50 -2.26 2.86
CA GLY A 114 -5.04 -1.51 1.72
C GLY A 114 -5.24 -2.38 0.47
N GLU A 115 -4.34 -3.35 0.24
CA GLU A 115 -4.43 -4.29 -0.88
C GLU A 115 -5.41 -5.44 -0.62
N MET A 116 -5.64 -5.79 0.64
CA MET A 116 -6.52 -6.89 1.06
C MET A 116 -8.01 -6.48 0.97
N THR A 117 -8.51 -6.43 -0.27
CA THR A 117 -9.88 -6.01 -0.63
C THR A 117 -10.55 -6.99 -1.59
N GLY A 118 -11.86 -6.88 -1.78
CA GLY A 118 -12.62 -7.70 -2.75
C GLY A 118 -13.22 -8.97 -2.15
N GLU A 119 -13.65 -9.89 -3.02
CA GLU A 119 -14.41 -11.10 -2.63
C GLU A 119 -13.60 -12.08 -1.78
N ASP A 120 -12.27 -12.06 -1.91
CA ASP A 120 -11.35 -12.88 -1.12
C ASP A 120 -11.22 -12.42 0.34
N TYR A 121 -11.77 -11.25 0.69
CA TYR A 121 -11.73 -10.67 2.03
C TYR A 121 -13.15 -10.38 2.54
N PRO A 122 -13.70 -11.22 3.44
CA PRO A 122 -15.03 -11.05 4.00
C PRO A 122 -15.28 -9.65 4.57
N LYS A 123 -16.52 -9.16 4.46
CA LYS A 123 -16.91 -7.83 4.96
C LYS A 123 -16.64 -7.61 6.45
N GLU A 124 -16.70 -8.68 7.25
CA GLU A 124 -16.45 -8.63 8.70
C GLU A 124 -14.97 -8.29 8.96
N ASP A 125 -14.07 -8.93 8.25
CA ASP A 125 -12.62 -8.68 8.29
C ASP A 125 -12.29 -7.26 7.81
N ALA A 126 -12.99 -6.79 6.78
CA ALA A 126 -12.84 -5.44 6.26
C ALA A 126 -13.11 -4.37 7.34
N GLY A 127 -14.16 -4.54 8.15
CA GLY A 127 -14.49 -3.56 9.20
C GLY A 127 -13.42 -3.43 10.29
N LEU A 128 -12.76 -4.53 10.65
CA LEU A 128 -11.69 -4.52 11.65
C LEU A 128 -10.41 -3.84 11.10
N ALA A 129 -10.09 -4.11 9.83
CA ALA A 129 -8.99 -3.43 9.14
C ALA A 129 -9.25 -1.92 9.04
N ASP A 130 -10.45 -1.52 8.63
CA ASP A 130 -10.84 -0.11 8.49
C ASP A 130 -10.70 0.65 9.82
N ALA A 131 -11.26 0.10 10.90
CA ALA A 131 -11.18 0.70 12.23
C ALA A 131 -9.72 0.81 12.73
N THR A 132 -8.88 -0.19 12.41
CA THR A 132 -7.45 -0.16 12.75
C THR A 132 -6.73 0.94 11.97
N LEU A 133 -6.94 1.01 10.65
CA LEU A 133 -6.33 2.01 9.78
C LEU A 133 -6.73 3.42 10.20
N GLU A 134 -8.01 3.66 10.51
CA GLU A 134 -8.49 4.96 11.01
C GLU A 134 -7.80 5.37 12.32
N LYS A 135 -7.73 4.44 13.28
CA LYS A 135 -7.04 4.68 14.56
C LYS A 135 -5.58 5.09 14.36
N PHE A 136 -4.84 4.36 13.54
CA PHE A 136 -3.41 4.63 13.32
C PHE A 136 -3.17 5.86 12.46
N ALA A 137 -4.01 6.12 11.46
CA ALA A 137 -3.99 7.36 10.67
C ALA A 137 -4.15 8.61 11.55
N LEU A 138 -5.00 8.56 12.58
CA LEU A 138 -5.27 9.72 13.46
C LEU A 138 -4.26 9.90 14.60
N SER A 139 -3.64 8.81 15.09
CA SER A 139 -2.94 8.84 16.38
C SER A 139 -1.52 8.28 16.39
N HIS A 140 -1.06 7.66 15.29
CA HIS A 140 0.29 7.09 15.30
C HIS A 140 1.37 8.17 15.39
N LYS A 141 2.38 7.94 16.23
CA LYS A 141 3.47 8.91 16.49
C LYS A 141 4.30 9.22 15.25
N ASP A 142 4.53 8.20 14.42
CA ASP A 142 5.32 8.30 13.21
C ASP A 142 4.46 8.70 12.02
N ALA A 143 4.93 9.70 11.27
CA ALA A 143 4.23 10.26 10.12
C ALA A 143 4.15 9.27 8.94
N LEU A 144 5.14 8.39 8.79
CA LEU A 144 5.16 7.41 7.70
C LEU A 144 4.02 6.39 7.85
N VAL A 145 3.77 5.93 9.08
CA VAL A 145 2.64 5.02 9.37
C VAL A 145 1.31 5.74 9.18
N ARG A 146 1.18 7.00 9.63
CA ARG A 146 -0.05 7.77 9.38
C ARG A 146 -0.32 7.92 7.89
N GLU A 147 0.71 8.26 7.10
CA GLU A 147 0.61 8.34 5.64
C GLU A 147 0.18 7.00 5.01
N ALA A 148 0.79 5.89 5.43
CA ALA A 148 0.45 4.56 4.92
C ALA A 148 -0.98 4.16 5.26
N CYS A 149 -1.47 4.48 6.46
CA CYS A 149 -2.85 4.22 6.84
C CYS A 149 -3.85 5.07 6.03
N VAL A 150 -3.55 6.36 5.80
CA VAL A 150 -4.38 7.23 4.95
C VAL A 150 -4.42 6.71 3.51
N ALA A 151 -3.28 6.25 2.99
CA ALA A 151 -3.20 5.62 1.68
C ALA A 151 -4.08 4.37 1.58
N ALA A 152 -4.01 3.50 2.58
CA ALA A 152 -4.78 2.27 2.64
C ALA A 152 -6.30 2.53 2.72
N LEU A 153 -6.72 3.51 3.52
CA LEU A 153 -8.12 3.95 3.58
C LEU A 153 -8.62 4.43 2.21
N GLY A 154 -7.82 5.24 1.50
CA GLY A 154 -8.11 5.67 0.13
C GLY A 154 -8.22 4.51 -0.85
N ALA A 155 -7.27 3.57 -0.85
CA ALA A 155 -7.31 2.38 -1.70
C ALA A 155 -8.58 1.52 -1.47
N ARG A 156 -9.07 1.49 -0.23
CA ARG A 156 -10.27 0.75 0.18
C ARG A 156 -11.57 1.53 -0.07
N GLY A 157 -11.50 2.83 -0.34
CA GLY A 157 -12.67 3.70 -0.50
C GLY A 157 -13.47 3.91 0.79
N VAL A 158 -12.80 3.90 1.95
CA VAL A 158 -13.43 4.03 3.28
C VAL A 158 -12.74 5.09 4.14
N GLY A 159 -13.34 5.47 5.27
CA GLY A 159 -12.72 6.36 6.25
C GLY A 159 -12.63 7.84 5.84
N LEU A 160 -13.60 8.35 5.07
CA LEU A 160 -13.64 9.74 4.58
C LEU A 160 -13.34 10.78 5.68
N ALA A 161 -13.96 10.68 6.85
CA ALA A 161 -13.73 11.62 7.95
C ALA A 161 -12.26 11.65 8.42
N THR A 162 -11.61 10.49 8.43
CA THR A 162 -10.19 10.37 8.78
C THR A 162 -9.29 10.94 7.69
N ILE A 163 -9.61 10.70 6.42
CA ILE A 163 -8.87 11.26 5.27
C ILE A 163 -8.98 12.80 5.28
N LEU A 164 -10.18 13.35 5.49
CA LEU A 164 -10.39 14.79 5.60
C LEU A 164 -9.59 15.41 6.76
N ALA A 165 -9.51 14.73 7.92
CA ALA A 165 -8.67 15.19 9.02
C ALA A 165 -7.17 15.19 8.65
N ALA A 166 -6.72 14.20 7.89
CA ALA A 166 -5.33 14.09 7.42
C ALA A 166 -4.93 15.19 6.43
N CYS A 167 -5.89 15.85 5.75
CA CYS A 167 -5.64 17.06 4.95
C CYS A 167 -5.11 18.25 5.76
N SER A 168 -5.04 18.16 7.09
CA SER A 168 -4.43 19.18 7.97
C SER A 168 -3.13 18.72 8.65
N ASP A 169 -2.58 17.55 8.29
CA ASP A 169 -1.35 17.01 8.90
C ASP A 169 -0.08 17.59 8.23
N LYS A 170 1.04 16.87 8.30
CA LYS A 170 2.33 17.21 7.69
C LYS A 170 2.24 17.14 6.16
N PRO A 171 3.10 17.88 5.42
CA PRO A 171 2.94 18.03 3.98
C PRO A 171 2.83 16.72 3.19
N ALA A 172 3.66 15.71 3.51
CA ALA A 172 3.60 14.40 2.87
C ALA A 172 2.24 13.69 3.09
N ILE A 173 1.67 13.80 4.29
CA ILE A 173 0.37 13.22 4.64
C ILE A 173 -0.77 14.02 4.01
N ARG A 174 -0.70 15.36 3.99
CA ARG A 174 -1.72 16.18 3.30
C ARG A 174 -1.81 15.83 1.83
N ARG A 175 -0.67 15.70 1.16
CA ARG A 175 -0.60 15.26 -0.25
C ARG A 175 -1.25 13.89 -0.41
N ARG A 176 -0.91 12.94 0.49
CA ARG A 176 -1.50 11.60 0.45
C ARG A 176 -3.01 11.64 0.68
N ALA A 177 -3.48 12.45 1.62
CA ALA A 177 -4.88 12.59 1.97
C ALA A 177 -5.68 13.14 0.78
N VAL A 178 -5.17 14.18 0.11
CA VAL A 178 -5.76 14.70 -1.12
C VAL A 178 -5.91 13.60 -2.17
N LEU A 179 -4.85 12.85 -2.48
CA LEU A 179 -4.92 11.73 -3.43
C LEU A 179 -5.93 10.65 -2.98
N ALA A 180 -5.97 10.36 -1.68
CA ALA A 180 -6.88 9.39 -1.09
C ALA A 180 -8.36 9.81 -1.13
N LEU A 181 -8.67 11.07 -1.46
CA LEU A 181 -10.04 11.54 -1.68
C LEU A 181 -10.62 11.12 -3.04
N SER A 182 -9.80 10.61 -3.97
CA SER A 182 -10.24 10.23 -5.32
C SER A 182 -11.50 9.33 -5.42
N PRO A 183 -11.75 8.34 -4.53
CA PRO A 183 -12.94 7.51 -4.61
C PRO A 183 -14.17 8.12 -3.91
N PHE A 184 -14.06 9.34 -3.38
CA PHE A 184 -15.13 10.01 -2.64
C PHE A 184 -15.66 11.23 -3.41
N GLU A 185 -16.91 11.56 -3.15
CA GLU A 185 -17.59 12.75 -3.67
C GLU A 185 -18.37 13.42 -2.53
N GLY A 186 -18.63 14.72 -2.65
CA GLY A 186 -19.48 15.46 -1.72
C GLY A 186 -18.89 16.83 -1.34
N PRO A 187 -19.71 17.70 -0.72
CA PRO A 187 -19.31 19.08 -0.44
C PRO A 187 -18.10 19.18 0.50
N GLU A 188 -17.91 18.23 1.41
CA GLU A 188 -16.71 18.18 2.26
C GLU A 188 -15.44 17.81 1.47
N VAL A 189 -15.57 16.96 0.44
CA VAL A 189 -14.47 16.60 -0.47
C VAL A 189 -14.11 17.79 -1.33
N ASP A 190 -15.10 18.43 -1.95
CA ASP A 190 -14.93 19.62 -2.79
C ASP A 190 -14.21 20.73 -2.00
N ALA A 191 -14.68 21.03 -0.79
CA ALA A 191 -14.06 22.02 0.07
C ALA A 191 -12.61 21.66 0.46
N ALA A 192 -12.31 20.37 0.65
CA ALA A 192 -10.95 19.93 0.94
C ALA A 192 -10.02 20.10 -0.26
N LEU A 193 -10.48 19.78 -1.48
CA LEU A 193 -9.73 19.97 -2.72
C LEU A 193 -9.49 21.45 -3.03
N GLU A 194 -10.53 22.30 -2.88
CA GLU A 194 -10.41 23.76 -3.03
C GLU A 194 -9.38 24.35 -2.05
N ASN A 195 -9.42 23.92 -0.78
CA ASN A 195 -8.43 24.34 0.21
C ASN A 195 -7.00 23.89 -0.19
N ALA A 196 -6.85 22.67 -0.69
CA ALA A 196 -5.58 22.10 -1.10
C ALA A 196 -4.93 22.84 -2.28
N LEU A 197 -5.71 23.47 -3.18
CA LEU A 197 -5.19 24.36 -4.23
C LEU A 197 -4.42 25.57 -3.71
N THR A 198 -4.62 25.95 -2.44
CA THR A 198 -3.92 27.06 -1.80
C THR A 198 -2.86 26.61 -0.80
N ASP A 199 -2.57 25.30 -0.75
CA ASP A 199 -1.62 24.74 0.20
C ASP A 199 -0.20 25.31 0.00
N ARG A 200 0.54 25.43 1.10
CA ARG A 200 1.91 25.95 1.11
C ARG A 200 2.87 25.03 0.37
N ASP A 201 2.64 23.72 0.42
CA ASP A 201 3.41 22.72 -0.30
C ASP A 201 2.89 22.60 -1.74
N TRP A 202 3.78 22.77 -2.71
CA TRP A 202 3.43 22.72 -4.12
C TRP A 202 2.93 21.34 -4.57
N GLN A 203 3.39 20.26 -3.92
CA GLN A 203 2.95 18.91 -4.26
C GLN A 203 1.51 18.65 -3.82
N VAL A 204 1.04 19.34 -2.77
CA VAL A 204 -0.35 19.27 -2.32
C VAL A 204 -1.24 20.02 -3.32
N ARG A 205 -0.81 21.20 -3.79
CA ARG A 205 -1.53 21.93 -4.84
C ARG A 205 -1.63 21.11 -6.12
N GLN A 206 -0.52 20.53 -6.58
CA GLN A 206 -0.51 19.68 -7.77
C GLN A 206 -1.46 18.50 -7.63
N ALA A 207 -1.47 17.82 -6.48
CA ALA A 207 -2.38 16.69 -6.26
C ALA A 207 -3.87 17.11 -6.33
N ALA A 208 -4.21 18.33 -5.90
CA ALA A 208 -5.56 18.85 -6.01
C ALA A 208 -5.91 19.26 -7.45
N GLU A 209 -4.97 19.89 -8.16
CA GLU A 209 -5.11 20.21 -9.59
C GLU A 209 -5.35 18.94 -10.42
N ASP A 210 -4.55 17.88 -10.18
CA ASP A 210 -4.66 16.59 -10.85
C ASP A 210 -6.06 15.96 -10.65
N LEU A 211 -6.61 16.03 -9.43
CA LEU A 211 -7.95 15.49 -9.14
C LEU A 211 -9.08 16.35 -9.69
N LEU A 212 -8.90 17.66 -9.77
CA LEU A 212 -9.89 18.59 -10.35
C LEU A 212 -9.79 18.70 -11.87
N GLY A 213 -8.78 18.08 -12.50
CA GLY A 213 -8.52 18.17 -13.93
C GLY A 213 -8.12 19.59 -14.39
N ILE A 214 -7.45 20.34 -13.51
CA ILE A 214 -6.96 21.70 -13.81
C ILE A 214 -5.59 21.58 -14.49
N ASP A 215 -5.58 21.48 -15.81
CA ASP A 215 -4.33 21.59 -16.58
C ASP A 215 -3.86 23.05 -16.62
N ALA A 216 -2.67 23.34 -16.08
CA ALA A 216 -2.03 24.66 -16.15
C ALA A 216 -1.56 25.07 -17.57
N GLY A 217 -2.14 24.50 -18.63
CA GLY A 217 -1.66 24.54 -20.01
C GLY A 217 -2.65 24.99 -21.09
N GLN A 218 -3.77 25.63 -20.75
CA GLN A 218 -4.65 26.29 -21.71
C GLN A 218 -4.95 27.74 -21.29
N GLN A 219 -3.90 28.56 -21.28
CA GLN A 219 -4.00 29.98 -21.57
C GLN A 219 -3.13 30.24 -22.80
N ASP A 220 -3.59 29.84 -23.98
CA ASP A 220 -3.04 30.33 -25.24
C ASP A 220 -4.21 30.61 -26.20
N ASP A 221 -4.35 31.90 -26.51
CA ASP A 221 -4.82 32.49 -27.77
C ASP A 221 -6.26 32.23 -28.25
N ALA A 222 -7.21 32.96 -27.67
CA ALA A 222 -8.48 33.28 -28.35
C ALA A 222 -9.00 34.70 -28.01
N ASP A 223 -8.12 35.70 -27.94
CA ASP A 223 -8.56 37.11 -27.96
C ASP A 223 -7.49 38.07 -28.54
N ALA A 224 -7.11 37.83 -29.80
CA ALA A 224 -6.37 38.80 -30.60
C ALA A 224 -6.69 38.60 -32.09
N GLY A 225 -7.80 39.18 -32.55
CA GLY A 225 -8.12 39.11 -33.98
C GLY A 225 -9.44 39.70 -34.46
N GLU A 226 -10.08 40.63 -33.75
CA GLU A 226 -11.13 41.47 -34.33
C GLU A 226 -10.85 42.93 -33.99
N ASP A 227 -9.97 43.58 -34.76
CA ASP A 227 -9.99 45.03 -34.98
C ASP A 227 -8.99 45.39 -36.10
N GLU A 228 -9.40 45.21 -37.35
CA GLU A 228 -8.87 46.03 -38.46
C GLU A 228 -9.88 46.07 -39.62
N ALA A 229 -10.98 46.78 -39.38
CA ALA A 229 -11.82 47.31 -40.45
C ALA A 229 -11.72 48.84 -40.45
N GLY A 230 -11.02 49.38 -41.46
CA GLY A 230 -11.35 50.68 -42.02
C GLY A 230 -10.31 51.78 -41.90
N GLN A 231 -9.45 51.90 -42.92
CA GLN A 231 -9.12 53.19 -43.54
C GLN A 231 -8.18 53.01 -44.74
N LEU A 232 -8.75 52.88 -45.95
CA LEU A 232 -8.11 53.35 -47.18
C LEU A 232 -9.18 53.97 -48.08
N GLY A 233 -9.50 55.21 -47.76
CA GLY A 233 -10.21 56.14 -48.62
C GLY A 233 -9.46 57.47 -48.64
N CYS A 234 -8.66 57.67 -49.69
CA CYS A 234 -8.30 58.93 -50.36
C CYS A 234 -7.06 58.70 -51.24
#